data_AF-A0A9P0CWJ2-F1
#
_entry.id   AF-A0A9P0CWJ2-F1
#
_cell.length_a   1.000
_cell.length_b   1.000
_cell.length_c   1.000
_cell.angle_alpha   90.00
_cell.angle_beta   90.00
_cell.angle_gamma   90.00
#
_symmetry.space_group_name_H-M   'P 1'
#
loop_
_entity.id
_entity.type
_entity.pdbx_description
1 polymer ?
#
loop_
_entity_poly.entity_id
_entity_poly.type
_entity_poly.pdbx_seq_one_letter_code
_entity_poly.pdbx_strand_id
1 'polypeptide(L)'
;MSSDDSSSAGSESERTEGKKRTRNPEKWKVNKRKLARQVGKAYISTSRKFVEAKKIGPPCTCKLKCTSKFNDEEKQLIFSKLYDGKPKNEQDTFLQGLMETKPIVRRRKRVADGDELNAKLRTAHFQYFVQKIEERVPVCKQAFLNLYAISHFRVQRLNMLLSKGESPKDMRGKHSTRPTSVTAETRTKMQMHIDSFPFKTSHYGAKDIKYLDSKLNVKILFDLFIKKHPELNNIVKYEFFLKYFNENYSLKFGRPQVDVCSECERLGRRLRDKSLNDNAKRVCAAELMVHKRRAKKFYSKLQEVQALSKAHPEILGITFDYMQNLPLPVLPVQEIFYYRQLWVYAFEIHNLRTGDGHFYMYHEGQALKGSNEKDFFNGIGSGIKNFGNTVGETVKDGWDTVKDKLG
;
A
#
# COMPACT_ATOMS: atom_id res chain seq x y z
N MET A 1 -34.54 -31.82 18.37
CA MET A 1 -33.19 -31.70 18.97
C MET A 1 -32.19 -31.94 17.85
N SER A 2 -31.11 -31.16 17.83
CA SER A 2 -30.02 -31.12 16.84
C SER A 2 -30.41 -30.34 15.56
N SER A 3 -30.31 -29.01 15.51
CA SER A 3 -29.14 -28.10 15.61
C SER A 3 -28.26 -28.12 14.34
N ASP A 4 -28.73 -27.43 13.29
CA ASP A 4 -27.91 -27.00 12.16
C ASP A 4 -27.32 -25.62 12.48
N ASP A 5 -26.05 -25.59 12.88
CA ASP A 5 -25.28 -24.36 13.11
C ASP A 5 -24.43 -24.06 11.87
N SER A 6 -24.95 -23.19 11.01
CA SER A 6 -24.23 -22.64 9.85
C SER A 6 -23.32 -21.49 10.29
N SER A 7 -22.07 -21.80 10.63
CA SER A 7 -21.03 -20.81 10.85
C SER A 7 -20.55 -20.23 9.51
N SER A 8 -21.05 -19.03 9.18
CA SER A 8 -20.57 -18.19 8.07
C SER A 8 -19.17 -17.64 8.37
N ALA A 9 -18.15 -18.29 7.81
CA ALA A 9 -16.78 -17.78 7.80
C ALA A 9 -16.70 -16.60 6.80
N GLY A 10 -16.54 -15.39 7.34
CA GLY A 10 -16.31 -14.18 6.56
C GLY A 10 -15.02 -14.30 5.73
N SER A 11 -15.11 -13.97 4.45
CA SER A 11 -13.99 -13.95 3.53
C SER A 11 -12.97 -12.88 3.94
N GLU A 12 -11.90 -13.31 4.59
CA GLU A 12 -10.67 -12.51 4.68
C GLU A 12 -10.07 -12.39 3.29
N SER A 13 -10.26 -11.22 2.67
CA SER A 13 -9.58 -10.87 1.43
C SER A 13 -8.06 -10.92 1.65
N GLU A 14 -7.37 -11.81 0.93
CA GLU A 14 -5.92 -11.90 0.86
C GLU A 14 -5.30 -10.51 0.68
N ARG A 15 -4.56 -10.06 1.68
CA ARG A 15 -3.84 -8.79 1.64
C ARG A 15 -2.58 -8.99 0.82
N THR A 16 -2.54 -8.43 -0.38
CA THR A 16 -1.31 -8.33 -1.16
C THR A 16 -0.27 -7.50 -0.38
N GLU A 17 0.92 -8.07 -0.16
CA GLU A 17 2.04 -7.42 0.52
C GLU A 17 2.59 -6.25 -0.32
N GLY A 18 1.94 -5.09 -0.23
CA GLY A 18 2.41 -3.86 -0.83
C GLY A 18 3.68 -3.32 -0.16
N LYS A 19 4.55 -2.64 -0.92
CA LYS A 19 5.84 -2.08 -0.46
C LYS A 19 5.76 -1.05 0.68
N LYS A 20 4.56 -0.57 1.08
CA LYS A 20 4.39 0.49 2.09
C LYS A 20 3.35 0.09 3.13
N ARG A 21 3.57 0.51 4.38
CA ARG A 21 2.69 0.31 5.54
C ARG A 21 1.23 0.55 5.19
N THR A 22 0.38 -0.44 5.46
CA THR A 22 -1.07 -0.35 5.31
C THR A 22 -1.59 0.83 6.12
N ARG A 23 -2.30 1.74 5.46
CA ARG A 23 -2.91 2.89 6.12
C ARG A 23 -4.02 2.39 7.04
N ASN A 24 -4.17 3.02 8.20
CA ASN A 24 -5.32 2.81 9.09
C ASN A 24 -6.22 4.07 9.01
N PRO A 25 -7.24 4.08 8.14
CA PRO A 25 -8.09 5.24 7.92
C PRO A 25 -8.91 5.63 9.15
N GLU A 26 -9.26 4.68 10.02
CA GLU A 26 -10.08 4.93 11.20
C GLU A 26 -9.42 5.88 12.19
N LYS A 27 -8.08 5.82 12.27
CA LYS A 27 -7.29 6.72 13.12
C LYS A 27 -7.17 8.13 12.57
N TRP A 28 -7.56 8.39 11.32
CA TRP A 28 -7.45 9.72 10.72
C TRP A 28 -8.35 10.72 11.46
N LYS A 29 -7.80 11.91 11.76
CA LYS A 29 -8.51 13.00 12.45
C LYS A 29 -9.87 13.32 11.80
N VAL A 30 -9.95 13.23 10.46
CA VAL A 30 -11.18 13.45 9.69
C VAL A 30 -12.23 12.38 9.96
N ASN A 31 -11.83 11.11 10.00
CA ASN A 31 -12.73 9.97 10.23
C ASN A 31 -13.20 9.93 11.68
N LYS A 32 -12.31 10.16 12.65
CA LYS A 32 -12.71 10.34 14.06
C LYS A 32 -13.74 11.46 14.24
N ARG A 33 -13.53 12.61 13.60
CA ARG A 33 -14.48 13.73 13.63
C ARG A 33 -15.79 13.41 12.91
N LYS A 34 -15.75 12.63 11.83
CA LYS A 34 -16.96 12.18 11.12
C LYS A 34 -17.78 11.27 12.03
N LEU A 35 -17.14 10.26 12.63
CA LEU A 35 -17.78 9.35 13.56
C LEU A 35 -18.37 10.08 14.77
N ALA A 36 -17.61 10.98 15.41
CA ALA A 36 -18.10 11.79 16.53
C ALA A 36 -19.39 12.56 16.19
N ARG A 37 -19.50 13.11 14.97
CA ARG A 37 -20.72 13.77 14.49
C ARG A 37 -21.89 12.81 14.30
N GLN A 38 -21.62 11.59 13.84
CA GLN A 38 -22.65 10.56 13.61
C GLN A 38 -23.21 10.03 14.92
N VAL A 39 -22.39 9.93 15.97
CA VAL A 39 -22.82 9.50 17.32
C VAL A 39 -23.21 10.67 18.24
N GLY A 40 -23.19 11.91 17.74
CA GLY A 40 -23.57 13.10 18.52
C GLY A 40 -22.61 13.48 19.65
N LYS A 41 -21.37 12.98 19.66
CA LYS A 41 -20.35 13.32 20.68
C LYS A 41 -19.68 14.66 20.39
N ALA A 42 -19.10 15.27 21.43
CA ALA A 42 -18.33 16.50 21.29
C ALA A 42 -17.10 16.29 20.38
N TYR A 43 -16.72 17.31 19.62
CA TYR A 43 -15.57 17.25 18.73
C TYR A 43 -14.96 18.62 18.41
N ILE A 44 -13.71 18.62 17.94
CA ILE A 44 -13.04 19.83 17.44
C ILE A 44 -13.24 19.92 15.92
N SER A 45 -13.80 21.04 15.45
CA SER A 45 -14.08 21.31 14.04
C SER A 45 -12.80 21.44 13.19
N THR A 46 -12.94 21.50 11.86
CA THR A 46 -11.80 21.80 10.98
C THR A 46 -11.25 23.21 11.24
N SER A 47 -12.09 24.16 11.66
CA SER A 47 -11.71 25.52 12.07
C SER A 47 -11.21 25.61 13.52
N ARG A 48 -10.86 24.47 14.15
CA ARG A 48 -10.38 24.36 15.54
C ARG A 48 -11.35 24.84 16.62
N LYS A 49 -12.64 25.00 16.29
CA LYS A 49 -13.68 25.35 17.28
C LYS A 49 -14.19 24.09 17.98
N PHE A 50 -14.35 24.16 19.29
CA PHE A 50 -15.01 23.11 20.06
C PHE A 50 -16.51 23.09 19.75
N VAL A 51 -17.05 21.90 19.49
CA VAL A 51 -18.48 21.67 19.26
C VAL A 51 -18.95 20.69 20.32
N GLU A 52 -19.93 21.12 21.10
CA GLU A 52 -20.50 20.33 22.20
C GLU A 52 -21.24 19.08 21.70
N ALA A 53 -21.40 18.12 22.60
CA ALA A 53 -22.21 16.94 22.35
C ALA A 53 -23.68 17.33 22.13
N LYS A 54 -24.35 16.58 21.26
CA LYS A 54 -25.78 16.75 21.00
C LYS A 54 -26.57 16.34 22.23
N LYS A 55 -27.49 17.21 22.62
CA LYS A 55 -28.39 17.02 23.77
C LYS A 55 -29.82 17.30 23.32
N ILE A 56 -30.76 16.61 23.95
CA ILE A 56 -32.18 16.84 23.75
C ILE A 56 -32.50 18.26 24.16
N GLY A 57 -33.22 18.99 23.31
CA GLY A 57 -33.56 20.39 23.53
C GLY A 57 -34.64 20.58 24.59
N PRO A 58 -34.93 21.84 24.97
CA PRO A 58 -35.96 22.17 25.95
C PRO A 58 -37.36 21.69 25.49
N PRO A 59 -38.34 21.58 26.40
CA PRO A 59 -39.71 21.26 26.03
C PRO A 59 -40.27 22.30 25.04
N CYS A 60 -41.17 21.87 24.16
CA CYS A 60 -41.80 22.78 23.21
C CYS A 60 -42.91 23.60 23.88
N THR A 61 -43.08 24.84 23.43
CA THR A 61 -44.11 25.77 23.93
C THR A 61 -45.45 25.66 23.18
N CYS A 62 -45.68 24.55 22.45
CA CYS A 62 -46.90 24.42 21.67
C CYS A 62 -48.12 24.07 22.54
N LYS A 63 -49.32 24.43 22.08
CA LYS A 63 -50.59 24.12 22.76
C LYS A 63 -50.78 22.62 23.05
N LEU A 64 -50.26 21.76 22.18
CA LEU A 64 -50.33 20.30 22.29
C LEU A 64 -49.27 19.70 23.23
N LYS A 65 -48.40 20.53 23.83
CA LYS A 65 -47.32 20.17 24.76
C LYS A 65 -46.57 18.89 24.33
N CYS A 66 -46.22 18.79 23.04
CA CYS A 66 -45.80 17.55 22.38
C CYS A 66 -44.62 16.84 23.07
N THR A 67 -43.66 17.58 23.64
CA THR A 67 -42.50 16.98 24.33
C THR A 67 -42.86 16.30 25.65
N SER A 68 -44.00 16.65 26.25
CA SER A 68 -44.49 16.05 27.50
C SER A 68 -45.19 14.71 27.28
N LYS A 69 -45.44 14.33 26.01
CA LYS A 69 -46.02 13.03 25.64
C LYS A 69 -45.00 11.88 25.72
N PHE A 70 -43.74 12.19 25.96
CA PHE A 70 -42.65 11.24 26.00
C PHE A 70 -42.00 11.29 27.38
N ASN A 71 -41.75 10.12 27.97
CA ASN A 71 -40.93 10.02 29.19
C ASN A 71 -39.43 10.21 28.85
N ASP A 72 -38.57 10.29 29.85
CA ASP A 72 -37.15 10.56 29.61
C ASP A 72 -36.41 9.37 28.96
N GLU A 73 -36.83 8.13 29.23
CA GLU A 73 -36.29 6.93 28.59
C GLU A 73 -36.61 6.88 27.09
N GLU A 74 -37.87 7.16 26.72
CA GLU A 74 -38.33 7.26 25.34
C GLU A 74 -37.62 8.37 24.60
N LYS A 75 -37.43 9.54 25.24
CA LYS A 75 -36.65 10.64 24.66
C LYS A 75 -35.23 10.21 24.35
N GLN A 76 -34.57 9.47 25.24
CA GLN A 76 -33.23 8.93 25.00
C GLN A 76 -33.21 7.89 23.88
N LEU A 77 -34.23 7.03 23.80
CA LEU A 77 -34.36 6.05 22.72
C LEU A 77 -34.58 6.72 21.36
N ILE A 78 -35.40 7.78 21.30
CA ILE A 78 -35.63 8.58 20.09
C ILE A 78 -34.32 9.23 19.64
N PHE A 79 -33.56 9.79 20.59
CA PHE A 79 -32.27 10.40 20.32
C PHE A 79 -31.25 9.36 19.81
N SER A 80 -31.14 8.21 20.47
CA SER A 80 -30.17 7.17 20.12
C SER A 80 -30.41 6.58 18.73
N LYS A 81 -31.68 6.45 18.30
CA LYS A 81 -32.03 5.99 16.93
C LYS A 81 -31.44 6.85 15.82
N LEU A 82 -31.27 8.16 16.04
CA LEU A 82 -30.65 9.04 15.05
C LEU A 82 -29.12 9.06 15.15
N TYR A 83 -28.58 8.87 16.35
CA TYR A 83 -27.15 8.99 16.68
C TYR A 83 -26.49 7.63 16.94
N ASP A 84 -26.86 6.61 16.17
CA ASP A 84 -26.37 5.22 16.26
C ASP A 84 -25.06 4.96 15.49
N GLY A 85 -24.45 6.03 14.93
CA GLY A 85 -23.23 5.92 14.12
C GLY A 85 -23.47 5.79 12.61
N LYS A 86 -24.72 5.70 12.14
CA LYS A 86 -25.05 5.66 10.72
C LYS A 86 -24.57 6.90 9.95
N PRO A 87 -24.28 6.78 8.64
CA PRO A 87 -23.91 7.92 7.80
C PRO A 87 -25.05 8.93 7.67
N LYS A 88 -24.67 10.18 7.39
CA LYS A 88 -25.62 11.30 7.31
C LYS A 88 -26.77 11.06 6.33
N ASN A 89 -26.52 10.40 5.21
CA ASN A 89 -27.57 10.13 4.23
C ASN A 89 -28.65 9.25 4.84
N GLU A 90 -28.28 8.16 5.51
CA GLU A 90 -29.23 7.27 6.20
C GLU A 90 -29.99 8.00 7.31
N GLN A 91 -29.30 8.82 8.11
CA GLN A 91 -29.97 9.66 9.11
C GLN A 91 -30.98 10.63 8.48
N ASP A 92 -30.60 11.29 7.38
CA ASP A 92 -31.47 12.22 6.67
C ASP A 92 -32.67 11.49 6.04
N THR A 93 -32.48 10.29 5.49
CA THR A 93 -33.55 9.42 4.97
C THR A 93 -34.50 8.98 6.08
N PHE A 94 -33.98 8.55 7.23
CA PHE A 94 -34.79 8.22 8.40
C PHE A 94 -35.65 9.41 8.84
N LEU A 95 -35.06 10.60 8.95
CA LEU A 95 -35.79 11.82 9.31
C LEU A 95 -36.84 12.20 8.27
N GLN A 96 -36.54 12.05 6.97
CA GLN A 96 -37.50 12.33 5.90
C GLN A 96 -38.68 11.36 5.93
N GLY A 97 -38.44 10.09 6.28
CA GLY A 97 -39.51 9.10 6.47
C GLY A 97 -40.49 9.48 7.59
N LEU A 98 -40.05 10.27 8.57
CA LEU A 98 -40.87 10.81 9.67
C LEU A 98 -41.58 12.13 9.33
N MET A 99 -41.60 12.52 8.05
CA MET A 99 -42.22 13.74 7.57
C MET A 99 -43.26 13.41 6.49
N GLU A 100 -44.37 14.12 6.50
CA GLU A 100 -45.40 14.00 5.46
C GLU A 100 -45.75 15.38 4.90
N THR A 101 -45.93 15.44 3.58
CA THR A 101 -46.39 16.64 2.88
C THR A 101 -47.91 16.59 2.76
N LYS A 102 -48.59 17.63 3.23
CA LYS A 102 -50.04 17.82 3.07
C LYS A 102 -50.34 19.04 2.18
N PRO A 103 -51.32 18.92 1.27
CA PRO A 103 -51.76 20.07 0.47
C PRO A 103 -52.41 21.13 1.37
N ILE A 104 -52.25 22.40 1.02
CA ILE A 104 -52.85 23.50 1.77
C ILE A 104 -54.29 23.69 1.30
N VAL A 105 -55.24 23.28 2.15
CA VAL A 105 -56.69 23.30 1.85
C VAL A 105 -57.31 24.71 1.94
N ARG A 106 -56.79 25.59 2.80
CA ARG A 106 -57.28 26.97 2.96
C ARG A 106 -56.12 27.96 3.01
N ARG A 107 -56.19 29.02 2.19
CA ARG A 107 -55.29 30.17 2.24
C ARG A 107 -56.07 31.37 2.79
N ARG A 108 -55.55 32.04 3.82
CA ARG A 108 -56.05 33.38 4.20
C ARG A 108 -55.31 34.41 3.36
N LYS A 109 -56.03 35.32 2.68
CA LYS A 109 -55.41 36.51 2.08
C LYS A 109 -54.64 37.26 3.18
N ARG A 110 -53.36 37.55 2.95
CA ARG A 110 -52.49 38.28 3.90
C ARG A 110 -52.10 39.67 3.40
N VAL A 111 -52.54 40.06 2.21
CA VAL A 111 -52.13 41.30 1.55
C VAL A 111 -53.37 41.95 0.95
N ALA A 112 -53.47 43.28 1.07
CA ALA A 112 -54.40 44.08 0.28
C ALA A 112 -54.06 43.92 -1.21
N ASP A 113 -55.07 44.02 -2.08
CA ASP A 113 -54.93 43.75 -3.52
C ASP A 113 -53.78 44.60 -4.12
N GLY A 114 -52.69 43.95 -4.57
CA GLY A 114 -51.57 44.63 -5.23
C GLY A 114 -50.18 43.97 -5.13
N ASP A 115 -49.88 43.23 -4.06
CA ASP A 115 -48.51 42.72 -3.78
C ASP A 115 -48.36 41.19 -3.92
N GLU A 116 -49.23 40.54 -4.70
CA GLU A 116 -49.27 39.08 -4.85
C GLU A 116 -48.03 38.49 -5.55
N LEU A 117 -47.34 39.27 -6.39
CA LEU A 117 -46.17 38.82 -7.17
C LEU A 117 -44.92 38.57 -6.31
N ASN A 118 -44.77 39.25 -5.17
CA ASN A 118 -43.59 39.12 -4.28
C ASN A 118 -43.85 38.31 -3.01
N ALA A 119 -45.09 37.90 -2.75
CA ALA A 119 -45.40 37.05 -1.61
C ALA A 119 -44.87 35.64 -1.84
N LYS A 120 -43.80 35.23 -1.14
CA LYS A 120 -43.34 33.82 -1.08
C LYS A 120 -44.42 32.95 -0.43
N LEU A 121 -45.40 32.54 -1.22
CA LEU A 121 -46.50 31.69 -0.80
C LEU A 121 -45.94 30.33 -0.36
N ARG A 122 -46.36 29.85 0.82
CA ARG A 122 -46.06 28.47 1.23
C ARG A 122 -46.79 27.53 0.28
N THR A 123 -46.04 26.71 -0.43
CA THR A 123 -46.58 25.75 -1.40
C THR A 123 -47.09 24.47 -0.74
N ALA A 124 -46.60 24.13 0.45
CA ALA A 124 -46.91 22.89 1.15
C ALA A 124 -46.96 23.05 2.67
N HIS A 125 -47.79 22.24 3.33
CA HIS A 125 -47.78 22.03 4.78
C HIS A 125 -47.02 20.73 5.09
N PHE A 126 -46.22 20.73 6.16
CA PHE A 126 -45.45 19.54 6.58
C PHE A 126 -45.91 19.10 7.97
N GLN A 127 -46.22 17.81 8.10
CA GLN A 127 -46.50 17.16 9.37
C GLN A 127 -45.28 16.34 9.79
N TYR A 128 -44.97 16.36 11.09
CA TYR A 128 -43.82 15.68 11.67
C TYR A 128 -44.29 14.62 12.64
N PHE A 129 -43.60 13.48 12.62
CA PHE A 129 -43.91 12.34 13.46
C PHE A 129 -42.69 11.90 14.26
N VAL A 130 -42.95 11.31 15.42
CA VAL A 130 -41.93 10.65 16.24
C VAL A 130 -42.40 9.25 16.50
N GLN A 131 -41.51 8.28 16.28
CA GLN A 131 -41.83 6.87 16.45
C GLN A 131 -41.71 6.48 17.91
N LYS A 132 -42.84 6.16 18.54
CA LYS A 132 -42.91 5.38 19.78
C LYS A 132 -42.76 3.89 19.44
N ILE A 133 -42.65 3.01 20.44
CA ILE A 133 -42.42 1.57 20.22
C ILE A 133 -43.44 0.98 19.24
N GLU A 134 -44.72 1.33 19.38
CA GLU A 134 -45.81 0.76 18.57
C GLU A 134 -46.61 1.79 17.76
N GLU A 135 -46.37 3.09 17.94
CA GLU A 135 -47.18 4.14 17.30
C GLU A 135 -46.36 5.30 16.75
N ARG A 136 -46.87 5.97 15.72
CA ARG A 136 -46.32 7.22 15.17
C ARG A 136 -47.08 8.41 15.76
N VAL A 137 -46.43 9.16 16.65
CA VAL A 137 -47.06 10.29 17.34
C VAL A 137 -46.83 11.58 16.54
N PRO A 138 -47.89 12.32 16.15
CA PRO A 138 -47.73 13.60 15.48
C PRO A 138 -47.23 14.66 16.46
N VAL A 139 -46.20 15.41 16.07
CA VAL A 139 -45.56 16.44 16.89
C VAL A 139 -45.41 17.76 16.14
N CYS A 140 -45.27 18.85 16.89
CA CYS A 140 -44.92 20.14 16.30
C CYS A 140 -43.45 20.15 15.82
N LYS A 141 -43.14 21.04 14.87
CA LYS A 141 -41.77 21.21 14.35
C LYS A 141 -40.74 21.43 15.46
N GLN A 142 -41.08 22.25 16.46
CA GLN A 142 -40.14 22.55 17.56
C GLN A 142 -39.83 21.31 18.40
N ALA A 143 -40.84 20.49 18.71
CA ALA A 143 -40.63 19.24 19.42
C ALA A 143 -39.77 18.28 18.59
N PHE A 144 -40.01 18.18 17.28
CA PHE A 144 -39.20 17.37 16.37
C PHE A 144 -37.72 17.81 16.36
N LEU A 145 -37.46 19.13 16.29
CA LEU A 145 -36.10 19.69 16.36
C LEU A 145 -35.41 19.34 17.68
N ASN A 146 -36.14 19.48 18.80
CA ASN A 146 -35.58 19.32 20.14
C ASN A 146 -35.35 17.85 20.48
N LEU A 147 -36.29 16.94 20.17
CA LEU A 147 -36.17 15.50 20.41
C LEU A 147 -35.01 14.87 19.63
N TYR A 148 -34.83 15.26 18.36
CA TYR A 148 -33.74 14.77 17.53
C TYR A 148 -32.45 15.62 17.60
N ALA A 149 -32.42 16.69 18.41
CA ALA A 149 -31.28 17.62 18.53
C ALA A 149 -30.74 18.17 17.18
N ILE A 150 -31.63 18.38 16.20
CA ILE A 150 -31.30 18.83 14.85
C ILE A 150 -31.60 20.32 14.64
N SER A 151 -30.84 20.95 13.74
CA SER A 151 -31.03 22.36 13.39
C SER A 151 -32.24 22.57 12.48
N HIS A 152 -32.88 23.73 12.59
CA HIS A 152 -33.95 24.20 11.69
C HIS A 152 -33.61 24.00 10.19
N PHE A 153 -32.41 24.40 9.77
CA PHE A 153 -31.98 24.32 8.37
C PHE A 153 -31.92 22.89 7.82
N ARG A 154 -31.62 21.90 8.67
CA ARG A 154 -31.63 20.47 8.29
C ARG A 154 -33.05 20.06 7.90
N VAL A 155 -34.04 20.39 8.74
CA VAL A 155 -35.46 20.09 8.47
C VAL A 155 -35.96 20.85 7.25
N GLN A 156 -35.61 22.14 7.11
CA GLN A 156 -36.00 22.93 5.94
C GLN A 156 -35.51 22.32 4.62
N ARG A 157 -34.26 21.83 4.59
CA ARG A 157 -33.72 21.11 3.43
C ARG A 157 -34.50 19.82 3.16
N LEU A 158 -34.80 19.02 4.19
CA LEU A 158 -35.54 17.77 4.03
C LEU A 158 -36.95 18.01 3.50
N ASN A 159 -37.64 19.02 4.00
CA ASN A 159 -38.95 19.44 3.51
C ASN A 159 -38.91 19.82 2.04
N MET A 160 -37.90 20.60 1.61
CA MET A 160 -37.74 20.99 0.22
C MET A 160 -37.52 19.77 -0.70
N LEU A 161 -36.69 18.81 -0.26
CA LEU A 161 -36.46 17.57 -1.01
C LEU A 161 -37.72 16.70 -1.07
N LEU A 162 -38.45 16.60 0.04
CA LEU A 162 -39.70 15.86 0.13
C LEU A 162 -40.77 16.43 -0.82
N SER A 163 -40.89 17.76 -0.93
CA SER A 163 -41.79 18.39 -1.89
C SER A 163 -41.42 18.13 -3.35
N LYS A 164 -40.15 17.81 -3.64
CA LYS A 164 -39.68 17.42 -4.97
C LYS A 164 -39.74 15.90 -5.21
N GLY A 165 -40.09 15.10 -4.21
CA GLY A 165 -40.01 13.63 -4.28
C GLY A 165 -38.57 13.09 -4.30
N GLU A 166 -37.58 13.89 -3.89
CA GLU A 166 -36.17 13.51 -3.93
C GLU A 166 -35.70 12.91 -2.59
N SER A 167 -34.88 11.85 -2.67
CA SER A 167 -34.21 11.27 -1.49
C SER A 167 -33.01 12.10 -1.03
N PRO A 168 -32.68 12.15 0.27
CA PRO A 168 -31.66 13.04 0.78
C PRO A 168 -30.26 12.53 0.47
N LYS A 169 -29.50 13.30 -0.31
CA LYS A 169 -28.08 13.02 -0.60
C LYS A 169 -27.18 14.16 -0.12
N ASP A 170 -26.14 13.86 0.65
CA ASP A 170 -25.12 14.85 1.04
C ASP A 170 -24.28 15.22 -0.18
N MET A 171 -24.47 16.46 -0.64
CA MET A 171 -23.79 17.04 -1.81
C MET A 171 -22.57 17.89 -1.44
N ARG A 172 -22.18 17.93 -0.16
CA ARG A 172 -20.99 18.70 0.26
C ARG A 172 -19.73 18.15 -0.39
N GLY A 173 -18.93 19.06 -0.95
CA GLY A 173 -17.69 18.72 -1.66
C GLY A 173 -17.90 18.03 -3.01
N LYS A 174 -19.14 17.96 -3.52
CA LYS A 174 -19.49 17.35 -4.82
C LYS A 174 -19.94 18.42 -5.82
N HIS A 175 -19.15 19.48 -5.99
CA HIS A 175 -19.40 20.44 -7.08
C HIS A 175 -18.75 19.96 -8.39
N SER A 176 -19.36 20.29 -9.51
CA SER A 176 -18.80 20.07 -10.85
C SER A 176 -17.70 21.07 -11.21
N THR A 177 -17.69 22.25 -10.58
CA THR A 177 -16.77 23.35 -10.94
C THR A 177 -15.30 23.06 -10.66
N ARG A 178 -14.98 22.20 -9.68
CA ARG A 178 -13.60 21.80 -9.36
C ARG A 178 -13.55 20.33 -8.90
N PRO A 179 -13.64 19.35 -9.81
CA PRO A 179 -13.70 17.95 -9.43
C PRO A 179 -12.43 17.54 -8.67
N THR A 180 -12.58 17.04 -7.44
CA THR A 180 -11.47 16.50 -6.64
C THR A 180 -11.08 15.07 -7.01
N SER A 181 -11.91 14.37 -7.78
CA SER A 181 -11.66 13.01 -8.22
C SER A 181 -11.21 13.00 -9.67
N VAL A 182 -10.07 12.37 -9.92
CA VAL A 182 -9.65 11.96 -11.26
C VAL A 182 -10.72 11.00 -11.82
N THR A 183 -11.16 11.23 -13.06
CA THR A 183 -12.20 10.43 -13.72
C THR A 183 -11.71 9.00 -13.98
N ALA A 184 -12.64 8.07 -14.16
CA ALA A 184 -12.30 6.67 -14.46
C ALA A 184 -11.49 6.56 -15.75
N GLU A 185 -11.86 7.33 -16.78
CA GLU A 185 -11.16 7.40 -18.07
C GLU A 185 -9.68 7.78 -17.92
N THR A 186 -9.39 8.78 -17.09
CA THR A 186 -8.00 9.19 -16.83
C THR A 186 -7.20 8.08 -16.16
N ARG A 187 -7.82 7.25 -15.29
CA ARG A 187 -7.14 6.09 -14.70
C ARG A 187 -6.82 5.04 -15.76
N THR A 188 -7.74 4.77 -16.68
CA THR A 188 -7.49 3.86 -17.80
C THR A 188 -6.34 4.35 -18.68
N LYS A 189 -6.29 5.66 -18.99
CA LYS A 189 -5.16 6.26 -19.72
C LYS A 189 -3.82 6.05 -18.98
N MET A 190 -3.81 6.22 -17.65
CA MET A 190 -2.61 5.96 -16.84
C MET A 190 -2.18 4.49 -16.88
N GLN A 191 -3.14 3.57 -16.79
CA GLN A 191 -2.88 2.13 -16.87
C GLN A 191 -2.27 1.75 -18.21
N MET A 192 -2.92 2.13 -19.32
CA MET A 192 -2.43 1.86 -20.67
C MET A 192 -1.05 2.45 -20.92
N HIS A 193 -0.75 3.61 -20.32
CA HIS A 193 0.57 4.22 -20.42
C HIS A 193 1.63 3.39 -19.70
N ILE A 194 1.39 2.96 -18.46
CA ILE A 194 2.35 2.16 -17.70
C ILE A 194 2.56 0.78 -18.35
N ASP A 195 1.47 0.15 -18.82
CA ASP A 195 1.51 -1.17 -19.45
C ASP A 195 2.19 -1.16 -20.83
N SER A 196 2.32 0.02 -21.45
CA SER A 196 3.03 0.18 -22.73
C SER A 196 4.55 0.03 -22.62
N PHE A 197 5.12 0.09 -21.40
CA PHE A 197 6.55 -0.07 -21.20
C PHE A 197 6.94 -1.55 -21.13
N PRO A 198 7.98 -1.99 -21.86
CA PRO A 198 8.45 -3.37 -21.78
C PRO A 198 9.06 -3.63 -20.40
N PHE A 199 8.72 -4.78 -19.81
CA PHE A 199 9.30 -5.27 -18.57
C PHE A 199 10.14 -6.52 -18.80
N LYS A 200 11.16 -6.70 -17.96
CA LYS A 200 12.00 -7.91 -17.92
C LYS A 200 11.79 -8.63 -16.60
N THR A 201 11.73 -9.96 -16.64
CA THR A 201 11.59 -10.79 -15.42
C THR A 201 12.96 -11.28 -14.98
N SER A 202 13.21 -11.36 -13.66
CA SER A 202 14.42 -12.01 -13.15
C SER A 202 14.29 -13.54 -13.22
N HIS A 203 15.20 -14.20 -13.94
CA HIS A 203 15.25 -15.66 -14.02
C HIS A 203 15.89 -16.36 -12.81
N TYR A 204 16.63 -15.60 -11.99
CA TYR A 204 17.51 -16.17 -10.95
C TYR A 204 16.95 -16.05 -9.52
N GLY A 205 15.72 -15.59 -9.34
CA GLY A 205 15.09 -15.44 -8.02
C GLY A 205 13.93 -16.42 -7.85
N ALA A 206 13.70 -16.89 -6.62
CA ALA A 206 12.53 -17.70 -6.27
C ALA A 206 11.18 -16.93 -6.39
N LYS A 207 11.23 -15.61 -6.63
CA LYS A 207 10.08 -14.74 -6.86
C LYS A 207 10.17 -14.09 -8.24
N ASP A 208 9.09 -14.13 -9.01
CA ASP A 208 8.95 -13.44 -10.29
C ASP A 208 8.86 -11.93 -10.10
N ILE A 209 10.02 -11.27 -10.08
CA ILE A 209 10.09 -9.82 -10.00
C ILE A 209 10.20 -9.24 -11.42
N LYS A 210 9.32 -8.30 -11.73
CA LYS A 210 9.30 -7.54 -12.99
C LYS A 210 10.06 -6.22 -12.84
N TYR A 211 10.97 -5.98 -13.76
CA TYR A 211 11.83 -4.80 -13.80
C TYR A 211 11.54 -3.96 -15.05
N LEU A 212 11.33 -2.67 -14.83
CA LEU A 212 11.43 -1.63 -15.85
C LEU A 212 12.90 -1.26 -16.06
N ASP A 213 13.18 -0.60 -17.19
CA ASP A 213 14.52 -0.13 -17.51
C ASP A 213 15.13 0.73 -16.38
N SER A 214 16.43 0.56 -16.12
CA SER A 214 17.19 1.33 -15.12
C SER A 214 17.18 2.83 -15.37
N LYS A 215 17.01 3.27 -16.61
CA LYS A 215 16.94 4.69 -16.98
C LYS A 215 15.57 5.30 -16.67
N LEU A 216 14.56 4.48 -16.41
CA LEU A 216 13.23 4.95 -16.05
C LEU A 216 13.13 5.12 -14.54
N ASN A 217 12.30 6.06 -14.12
CA ASN A 217 11.81 6.18 -12.76
C ASN A 217 10.35 6.67 -12.80
N VAL A 218 9.65 6.66 -11.67
CA VAL A 218 8.22 7.05 -11.64
C VAL A 218 8.00 8.49 -12.10
N LYS A 219 8.98 9.39 -11.87
CA LYS A 219 8.91 10.78 -12.33
C LYS A 219 9.01 10.86 -13.85
N ILE A 220 9.96 10.16 -14.46
CA ILE A 220 10.12 10.08 -15.92
C ILE A 220 8.88 9.45 -16.55
N LEU A 221 8.30 8.39 -15.95
CA LEU A 221 7.04 7.82 -16.42
C LEU A 221 5.89 8.83 -16.41
N PHE A 222 5.82 9.66 -15.36
CA PHE A 222 4.83 10.74 -15.26
C PHE A 222 5.09 11.84 -16.29
N ASP A 223 6.34 12.28 -16.47
CA ASP A 223 6.70 13.31 -17.44
C ASP A 223 6.37 12.84 -18.87
N LEU A 224 6.63 11.58 -19.19
CA LEU A 224 6.23 10.95 -20.45
C LEU A 224 4.71 10.83 -20.60
N PHE A 225 3.99 10.57 -19.50
CA PHE A 225 2.53 10.52 -19.49
C PHE A 225 1.92 11.89 -19.83
N ILE A 226 2.41 12.95 -19.17
CA ILE A 226 1.98 14.32 -19.45
C ILE A 226 2.37 14.76 -20.86
N LYS A 227 3.54 14.35 -21.36
CA LYS A 227 3.95 14.63 -22.75
C LYS A 227 3.01 13.97 -23.76
N LYS A 228 2.53 12.75 -23.48
CA LYS A 228 1.57 12.01 -24.32
C LYS A 228 0.14 12.54 -24.19
N HIS A 229 -0.21 13.07 -23.02
CA HIS A 229 -1.53 13.63 -22.71
C HIS A 229 -1.41 15.04 -22.10
N PRO A 230 -1.08 16.06 -22.91
CA PRO A 230 -0.88 17.43 -22.42
C PRO A 230 -2.13 18.00 -21.74
N GLU A 231 -3.32 17.55 -22.16
CA GLU A 231 -4.61 17.96 -21.60
C GLU A 231 -4.77 17.60 -20.11
N LEU A 232 -3.98 16.65 -19.61
CA LEU A 232 -4.07 16.13 -18.25
C LEU A 232 -3.08 16.78 -17.26
N ASN A 233 -2.20 17.68 -17.71
CA ASN A 233 -1.15 18.28 -16.87
C ASN A 233 -1.70 18.97 -15.61
N ASN A 234 -2.82 19.67 -15.75
CA ASN A 234 -3.48 20.38 -14.63
C ASN A 234 -4.48 19.51 -13.86
N ILE A 235 -4.74 18.29 -14.34
CA ILE A 235 -5.74 17.37 -13.78
C ILE A 235 -5.05 16.30 -12.92
N VAL A 236 -3.99 15.69 -13.44
CA VAL A 236 -3.25 14.62 -12.78
C VAL A 236 -1.96 15.17 -12.21
N LYS A 237 -1.92 15.29 -10.88
CA LYS A 237 -0.69 15.65 -10.18
C LYS A 237 0.25 14.45 -10.02
N TYR A 238 1.54 14.72 -9.94
CA TYR A 238 2.57 13.70 -9.72
C TYR A 238 2.28 12.85 -8.48
N GLU A 239 1.83 13.43 -7.36
CA GLU A 239 1.55 12.67 -6.14
C GLU A 239 0.42 11.65 -6.34
N PHE A 240 -0.57 11.99 -7.17
CA PHE A 240 -1.64 11.06 -7.52
C PHE A 240 -1.11 9.94 -8.42
N PHE A 241 -0.30 10.27 -9.42
CA PHE A 241 0.32 9.27 -10.31
C PHE A 241 1.24 8.32 -9.55
N LEU A 242 2.10 8.85 -8.67
CA LEU A 242 2.97 8.07 -7.81
C LEU A 242 2.18 7.16 -6.86
N LYS A 243 1.09 7.67 -6.29
CA LYS A 243 0.20 6.86 -5.45
C LYS A 243 -0.42 5.73 -6.25
N TYR A 244 -0.98 6.02 -7.42
CA TYR A 244 -1.56 5.04 -8.33
C TYR A 244 -0.56 3.96 -8.73
N PHE A 245 0.66 4.34 -9.13
CA PHE A 245 1.72 3.40 -9.48
C PHE A 245 2.07 2.46 -8.31
N ASN A 246 2.26 3.00 -7.11
CA ASN A 246 2.65 2.17 -5.95
C ASN A 246 1.53 1.24 -5.44
N GLU A 247 0.26 1.63 -5.62
CA GLU A 247 -0.89 0.82 -5.17
C GLU A 247 -1.25 -0.29 -6.18
N ASN A 248 -0.99 -0.10 -7.47
CA ASN A 248 -1.40 -1.03 -8.53
C ASN A 248 -0.25 -1.85 -9.13
N TYR A 249 1.02 -1.44 -8.97
CA TYR A 249 2.16 -2.09 -9.62
C TYR A 249 3.27 -2.48 -8.63
N SER A 250 3.73 -3.73 -8.74
CA SER A 250 4.93 -4.24 -8.03
C SER A 250 6.18 -4.21 -8.91
N LEU A 251 6.30 -3.21 -9.79
CA LEU A 251 7.46 -3.05 -10.67
C LEU A 251 8.66 -2.48 -9.91
N LYS A 252 9.87 -2.91 -10.28
CA LYS A 252 11.15 -2.34 -9.81
C LYS A 252 11.87 -1.66 -10.98
N PHE A 253 12.79 -0.75 -10.69
CA PHE A 253 13.59 -0.06 -11.71
C PHE A 253 15.01 -0.59 -11.67
N GLY A 254 15.52 -0.99 -12.84
CA GLY A 254 16.86 -1.55 -12.96
C GLY A 254 16.96 -2.95 -12.35
N ARG A 255 17.41 -3.91 -13.15
CA ARG A 255 17.82 -5.21 -12.61
C ARG A 255 19.19 -5.04 -11.94
N PRO A 256 19.48 -5.76 -10.83
CA PRO A 256 20.85 -5.96 -10.42
C PRO A 256 21.68 -6.43 -11.61
N GLN A 257 22.85 -5.84 -11.82
CA GLN A 257 23.78 -6.33 -12.83
C GLN A 257 24.26 -7.70 -12.34
N VAL A 258 23.90 -8.74 -13.09
CA VAL A 258 24.36 -10.09 -12.81
C VAL A 258 25.57 -10.32 -13.68
N ASP A 259 26.67 -10.74 -13.05
CA ASP A 259 27.87 -11.10 -13.79
C ASP A 259 27.56 -12.26 -14.75
N VAL A 260 27.85 -12.01 -16.02
CA VAL A 260 27.69 -13.01 -17.07
C VAL A 260 29.03 -13.70 -17.23
N CYS A 261 29.04 -15.03 -17.23
CA CYS A 261 30.24 -15.80 -17.52
C CYS A 261 30.84 -15.34 -18.87
N SER A 262 32.09 -14.86 -18.83
CA SER A 262 32.82 -14.36 -20.00
C SER A 262 32.89 -15.39 -21.12
N GLU A 263 33.11 -16.65 -20.76
CA GLU A 263 33.17 -17.77 -21.71
C GLU A 263 31.81 -18.05 -22.36
N CYS A 264 30.71 -17.98 -21.58
CA CYS A 264 29.36 -18.09 -22.13
C CYS A 264 29.05 -16.96 -23.12
N GLU A 265 29.44 -15.71 -22.81
CA GLU A 265 29.21 -14.58 -23.70
C GLU A 265 30.07 -14.68 -24.97
N ARG A 266 31.35 -15.03 -24.82
CA ARG A 266 32.28 -15.26 -25.94
C ARG A 266 31.72 -16.29 -26.93
N LEU A 267 31.36 -17.47 -26.43
CA LEU A 267 30.79 -18.55 -27.25
C LEU A 267 29.42 -18.19 -27.81
N GLY A 268 28.56 -17.55 -27.01
CA GLY A 268 27.25 -17.08 -27.43
C GLY A 268 27.33 -16.05 -28.57
N ARG A 269 28.31 -15.15 -28.53
CA ARG A 269 28.58 -14.18 -29.59
C ARG A 269 29.06 -14.87 -30.87
N ARG A 270 30.00 -15.80 -30.77
CA ARG A 270 30.48 -16.59 -31.92
C ARG A 270 29.36 -17.38 -32.60
N LEU A 271 28.40 -17.90 -31.84
CA LEU A 271 27.23 -18.59 -32.39
C LEU A 271 26.27 -17.66 -33.16
N ARG A 272 26.18 -16.39 -32.77
CA ARG A 272 25.36 -15.36 -33.43
C ARG A 272 26.05 -14.73 -34.64
N ASP A 273 27.35 -14.96 -34.81
CA ASP A 273 28.12 -14.40 -35.91
C ASP A 273 27.73 -15.06 -37.24
N LYS A 274 27.28 -14.24 -38.18
CA LYS A 274 26.83 -14.68 -39.51
C LYS A 274 28.00 -15.08 -40.41
N SER A 275 29.19 -14.58 -40.13
CA SER A 275 30.40 -14.82 -40.94
C SER A 275 31.12 -16.13 -40.60
N LEU A 276 30.78 -16.75 -39.48
CA LEU A 276 31.43 -17.98 -39.01
C LEU A 276 30.94 -19.22 -39.78
N ASN A 277 31.89 -20.06 -40.22
CA ASN A 277 31.61 -21.35 -40.84
C ASN A 277 30.84 -22.29 -39.89
N ASP A 278 29.98 -23.14 -40.45
CA ASP A 278 29.11 -24.08 -39.72
C ASP A 278 29.89 -25.05 -38.85
N ASN A 279 31.07 -25.52 -39.29
CA ASN A 279 31.94 -26.37 -38.47
C ASN A 279 32.41 -25.63 -37.20
N ALA A 280 32.81 -24.36 -37.32
CA ALA A 280 33.21 -23.56 -36.18
C ALA A 280 32.05 -23.27 -35.22
N LYS A 281 30.83 -23.09 -35.74
CA LYS A 281 29.61 -22.95 -34.93
C LYS A 281 29.30 -24.23 -34.15
N ARG A 282 29.43 -25.41 -34.77
CA ARG A 282 29.26 -26.71 -34.09
C ARG A 282 30.26 -26.90 -32.95
N VAL A 283 31.53 -26.55 -33.16
CA VAL A 283 32.56 -26.60 -32.11
C VAL A 283 32.20 -25.65 -30.96
N CYS A 284 31.82 -24.40 -31.26
CA CYS A 284 31.41 -23.44 -30.22
C CYS A 284 30.18 -23.92 -29.43
N ALA A 285 29.22 -24.55 -30.10
CA ALA A 285 28.03 -25.12 -29.44
C ALA A 285 28.40 -26.28 -28.51
N ALA A 286 29.31 -27.16 -28.96
CA ALA A 286 29.82 -28.25 -28.14
C ALA A 286 30.60 -27.74 -26.92
N GLU A 287 31.52 -26.77 -27.11
CA GLU A 287 32.25 -26.10 -26.03
C GLU A 287 31.29 -25.47 -25.01
N LEU A 288 30.26 -24.77 -25.48
CA LEU A 288 29.28 -24.13 -24.62
C LEU A 288 28.46 -25.16 -23.83
N MET A 289 28.09 -26.27 -24.48
CA MET A 289 27.39 -27.37 -23.81
C MET A 289 28.26 -28.01 -22.72
N VAL A 290 29.54 -28.28 -23.00
CA VAL A 290 30.48 -28.83 -22.02
C VAL A 290 30.68 -27.87 -20.85
N HIS A 291 30.88 -26.58 -21.12
CA HIS A 291 31.01 -25.56 -20.09
C HIS A 291 29.79 -25.52 -19.17
N LYS A 292 28.57 -25.49 -19.73
CA LYS A 292 27.32 -25.52 -18.96
C LYS A 292 27.15 -26.82 -18.16
N ARG A 293 27.54 -27.97 -18.71
CA ARG A 293 27.49 -29.26 -18.00
C ARG A 293 28.47 -29.30 -16.82
N ARG A 294 29.70 -28.77 -16.98
CA ARG A 294 30.67 -28.65 -15.89
C ARG A 294 30.13 -27.78 -14.75
N ALA A 295 29.58 -26.61 -15.09
CA ALA A 295 28.94 -25.74 -14.10
C ALA A 295 27.76 -26.44 -13.40
N LYS A 296 26.89 -27.14 -14.15
CA LYS A 296 25.78 -27.89 -13.57
C LYS A 296 26.27 -28.99 -12.62
N LYS A 297 27.33 -29.71 -12.96
CA LYS A 297 27.92 -30.74 -12.09
C LYS A 297 28.39 -30.15 -10.76
N PHE A 298 29.02 -28.97 -10.78
CA PHE A 298 29.40 -28.25 -9.57
C PHE A 298 28.20 -27.91 -8.69
N TYR A 299 27.15 -27.28 -9.25
CA TYR A 299 25.95 -26.93 -8.49
C TYR A 299 25.18 -28.16 -7.99
N SER A 300 25.13 -29.25 -8.77
CA SER A 300 24.53 -30.51 -8.30
C SER A 300 25.29 -31.09 -7.11
N LYS A 301 26.63 -31.07 -7.15
CA LYS A 301 27.43 -31.53 -6.01
C LYS A 301 27.28 -30.60 -4.79
N LEU A 302 27.17 -29.30 -5.02
CA LEU A 302 26.92 -28.32 -3.96
C LEU A 302 25.61 -28.60 -3.22
N GLN A 303 24.54 -28.87 -3.97
CA GLN A 303 23.23 -29.24 -3.39
C GLN A 303 23.29 -30.57 -2.64
N GLU A 304 24.00 -31.56 -3.18
CA GLU A 304 24.21 -32.86 -2.53
C GLU A 304 24.94 -32.69 -1.19
N VAL A 305 26.05 -31.94 -1.16
CA VAL A 305 26.80 -31.66 0.08
C VAL A 305 25.97 -30.86 1.06
N GLN A 306 25.16 -29.91 0.59
CA GLN A 306 24.24 -29.17 1.44
C GLN A 306 23.18 -30.08 2.09
N ALA A 307 22.62 -31.03 1.34
CA ALA A 307 21.66 -31.99 1.87
C ALA A 307 22.31 -32.93 2.89
N LEU A 308 23.51 -33.46 2.57
CA LEU A 308 24.30 -34.30 3.49
C LEU A 308 24.63 -33.54 4.78
N SER A 309 25.10 -32.30 4.68
CA SER A 309 25.47 -31.48 5.83
C SER A 309 24.28 -31.15 6.75
N LYS A 310 23.06 -31.14 6.22
CA LYS A 310 21.83 -30.97 7.02
C LYS A 310 21.35 -32.27 7.66
N ALA A 311 21.55 -33.41 7.00
CA ALA A 311 21.16 -34.72 7.52
C ALA A 311 22.14 -35.27 8.57
N HIS A 312 23.43 -34.95 8.43
CA HIS A 312 24.54 -35.50 9.20
C HIS A 312 25.30 -34.39 9.94
N PRO A 313 25.12 -34.26 11.27
CA PRO A 313 25.80 -33.24 12.08
C PRO A 313 27.34 -33.30 12.01
N GLU A 314 27.90 -34.47 11.72
CA GLU A 314 29.32 -34.73 11.54
C GLU A 314 29.91 -34.21 10.21
N ILE A 315 29.06 -33.87 9.23
CA ILE A 315 29.51 -33.41 7.90
C ILE A 315 29.28 -31.91 7.75
N LEU A 316 30.34 -31.11 7.66
CA LEU A 316 30.26 -29.67 7.43
C LEU A 316 30.54 -29.32 5.96
N GLY A 317 29.60 -28.63 5.31
CA GLY A 317 29.78 -28.07 3.96
C GLY A 317 30.10 -26.58 4.00
N ILE A 318 31.25 -26.19 3.45
CA ILE A 318 31.69 -24.79 3.35
C ILE A 318 31.99 -24.46 1.89
N THR A 319 31.63 -23.25 1.45
CA THR A 319 32.12 -22.67 0.20
C THR A 319 32.86 -21.37 0.44
N PHE A 320 33.85 -21.13 -0.39
CA PHE A 320 34.67 -19.93 -0.36
C PHE A 320 34.41 -19.14 -1.63
N ASP A 321 34.23 -17.82 -1.51
CA ASP A 321 34.10 -16.93 -2.65
C ASP A 321 34.84 -15.61 -2.41
N TYR A 322 35.23 -14.94 -3.49
CA TYR A 322 35.77 -13.59 -3.44
C TYR A 322 34.83 -12.65 -4.17
N MET A 323 34.52 -11.50 -3.56
CA MET A 323 33.95 -10.42 -4.34
C MET A 323 34.98 -9.87 -5.32
N GLN A 324 34.50 -9.11 -6.30
CA GLN A 324 35.35 -8.30 -7.17
C GLN A 324 36.28 -7.41 -6.33
N ASN A 325 37.57 -7.35 -6.68
CA ASN A 325 38.55 -6.53 -5.97
C ASN A 325 38.08 -5.06 -5.99
N LEU A 326 38.13 -4.42 -4.82
CA LEU A 326 37.68 -3.05 -4.65
C LEU A 326 38.90 -2.11 -4.68
N PRO A 327 39.05 -1.26 -5.72
CA PRO A 327 40.14 -0.31 -5.76
C PRO A 327 39.83 0.86 -4.82
N LEU A 328 40.78 1.23 -3.95
CA LEU A 328 40.69 2.40 -3.08
C LEU A 328 41.89 3.34 -3.27
N PRO A 329 41.67 4.67 -3.25
CA PRO A 329 40.37 5.34 -3.21
C PRO A 329 39.64 5.30 -4.58
N VAL A 330 38.31 5.33 -4.55
CA VAL A 330 37.48 5.54 -5.75
C VAL A 330 37.30 7.05 -5.95
N LEU A 331 38.09 7.67 -6.83
CA LEU A 331 37.87 9.08 -7.23
C LEU A 331 37.55 9.16 -8.73
N PRO A 332 36.69 10.10 -9.15
CA PRO A 332 36.30 10.27 -10.55
C PRO A 332 37.34 11.13 -11.31
N VAL A 333 38.63 10.88 -11.12
CA VAL A 333 39.73 11.65 -11.74
C VAL A 333 40.56 10.73 -12.63
N GLN A 334 40.85 11.17 -13.87
CA GLN A 334 41.58 10.37 -14.85
C GLN A 334 43.04 10.10 -14.45
N GLU A 335 43.65 10.98 -13.66
CA GLU A 335 45.03 10.84 -13.19
C GLU A 335 45.24 9.53 -12.40
N ILE A 336 44.19 9.00 -11.75
CA ILE A 336 44.23 7.74 -11.00
C ILE A 336 44.65 6.56 -11.88
N PHE A 337 44.35 6.57 -13.17
CA PHE A 337 44.76 5.48 -14.08
C PHE A 337 46.29 5.32 -14.15
N TYR A 338 47.04 6.36 -13.81
CA TYR A 338 48.51 6.35 -13.80
C TYR A 338 49.10 6.09 -12.40
N TYR A 339 48.26 5.98 -11.37
CA TYR A 339 48.69 5.67 -10.01
C TYR A 339 48.32 4.23 -9.63
N ARG A 340 49.16 3.61 -8.80
CA ARG A 340 48.83 2.29 -8.22
C ARG A 340 47.77 2.47 -7.15
N GLN A 341 46.56 1.96 -7.41
CA GLN A 341 45.47 1.92 -6.43
C GLN A 341 45.69 0.79 -5.43
N LEU A 342 45.31 1.03 -4.17
CA LEU A 342 45.31 0.00 -3.14
C LEU A 342 44.13 -0.95 -3.39
N TRP A 343 44.41 -2.24 -3.51
CA TRP A 343 43.35 -3.25 -3.61
C TRP A 343 42.84 -3.65 -2.22
N VAL A 344 41.52 -3.64 -2.07
CA VAL A 344 40.82 -4.27 -0.96
C VAL A 344 40.11 -5.52 -1.45
N TYR A 345 40.30 -6.60 -0.71
CA TYR A 345 39.73 -7.90 -0.96
C TYR A 345 38.62 -8.18 0.05
N ALA A 346 37.49 -8.70 -0.46
CA ALA A 346 36.38 -9.18 0.34
C ALA A 346 36.26 -10.69 0.13
N PHE A 347 36.61 -11.46 1.15
CA PHE A 347 36.58 -12.92 1.13
C PHE A 347 35.36 -13.42 1.91
N GLU A 348 34.52 -14.22 1.27
CA GLU A 348 33.35 -14.83 1.88
C GLU A 348 33.59 -16.31 2.21
N ILE A 349 33.25 -16.69 3.44
CA ILE A 349 33.08 -18.08 3.86
C ILE A 349 31.59 -18.32 4.09
N HIS A 350 30.99 -19.19 3.28
CA HIS A 350 29.57 -19.49 3.36
C HIS A 350 29.34 -20.90 3.92
N ASN A 351 28.54 -20.99 4.98
CA ASN A 351 28.16 -22.24 5.62
C ASN A 351 26.90 -22.81 4.95
N LEU A 352 27.04 -23.94 4.25
CA LEU A 352 25.94 -24.54 3.50
C LEU A 352 24.83 -25.11 4.40
N ARG A 353 25.14 -25.45 5.65
CA ARG A 353 24.18 -26.01 6.62
C ARG A 353 23.21 -24.93 7.09
N THR A 354 23.74 -23.82 7.61
CA THR A 354 22.94 -22.73 8.19
C THR A 354 22.51 -21.70 7.15
N GLY A 355 23.28 -21.54 6.08
CA GLY A 355 23.10 -20.49 5.06
C GLY A 355 23.76 -19.16 5.43
N ASP A 356 24.61 -19.14 6.46
CA ASP A 356 25.30 -17.93 6.92
C ASP A 356 26.56 -17.66 6.09
N GLY A 357 26.75 -16.41 5.67
CA GLY A 357 27.95 -15.93 5.00
C GLY A 357 28.77 -15.01 5.89
N HIS A 358 30.06 -15.27 6.01
CA HIS A 358 31.01 -14.49 6.81
C HIS A 358 32.03 -13.80 5.90
N PHE A 359 32.09 -12.47 5.96
CA PHE A 359 32.97 -11.66 5.14
C PHE A 359 34.22 -11.22 5.90
N TYR A 360 35.38 -11.41 5.28
CA TYR A 360 36.68 -10.93 5.74
C TYR A 360 37.20 -9.90 4.75
N MET A 361 37.36 -8.68 5.24
CA MET A 361 37.89 -7.56 4.48
C MET A 361 39.35 -7.35 4.83
N TYR A 362 40.23 -7.36 3.83
CA TYR A 362 41.66 -7.07 4.02
C TYR A 362 42.22 -6.38 2.78
N HIS A 363 43.29 -5.60 2.93
CA HIS A 363 43.93 -4.92 1.80
C HIS A 363 45.20 -5.64 1.33
N GLU A 364 45.67 -5.35 0.12
CA GLU A 364 46.85 -6.01 -0.49
C GLU A 364 48.15 -5.85 0.32
N GLY A 365 48.21 -4.85 1.21
CA GLY A 365 49.33 -4.66 2.13
C GLY A 365 49.31 -5.57 3.35
N GLN A 366 48.19 -6.24 3.64
CA GLN A 366 48.04 -7.20 4.73
C GLN A 366 48.27 -8.64 4.25
N ALA A 367 47.73 -8.98 3.09
CA ALA A 367 47.92 -10.27 2.42
C ALA A 367 47.54 -10.13 0.94
N LEU A 368 48.10 -10.96 0.06
CA LEU A 368 47.73 -10.96 -1.35
C LEU A 368 46.63 -12.00 -1.62
N LYS A 369 46.19 -12.04 -2.88
CA LYS A 369 45.12 -12.90 -3.37
C LYS A 369 45.73 -14.15 -4.02
N GLY A 370 45.91 -15.23 -3.25
CA GLY A 370 46.45 -16.49 -3.78
C GLY A 370 46.29 -17.67 -2.83
N SER A 371 45.98 -18.85 -3.38
CA SER A 371 45.84 -20.10 -2.63
C SER A 371 47.16 -20.64 -2.07
N ASN A 372 48.30 -20.15 -2.57
CA ASN A 372 49.63 -20.71 -2.31
C ASN A 372 50.49 -19.81 -1.41
N GLU A 373 49.93 -18.73 -0.87
CA GLU A 373 50.69 -17.82 -0.02
C GLU A 373 50.59 -18.21 1.45
N LYS A 374 51.74 -18.37 2.11
CA LYS A 374 51.81 -18.66 3.54
C LYS A 374 51.09 -17.60 4.39
N ASP A 375 51.05 -16.37 3.89
CA ASP A 375 50.42 -15.24 4.56
C ASP A 375 48.88 -15.22 4.41
N PHE A 376 48.33 -15.89 3.39
CA PHE A 376 46.89 -16.08 3.21
C PHE A 376 46.28 -16.79 4.43
N PHE A 377 46.91 -17.88 4.87
CA PHE A 377 46.44 -18.66 6.02
C PHE A 377 46.77 -18.01 7.37
N ASN A 378 47.78 -17.15 7.45
CA ASN A 378 48.09 -16.41 8.68
C ASN A 378 47.13 -15.23 8.89
N GLY A 379 46.85 -14.46 7.83
CA GLY A 379 45.90 -13.34 7.84
C GLY A 379 44.45 -13.81 8.03
N ILE A 380 44.01 -14.80 7.24
CA ILE A 380 42.67 -15.37 7.35
C ILE A 380 42.57 -16.28 8.60
N GLY A 381 43.66 -16.93 9.02
CA GLY A 381 43.66 -17.84 10.17
C GLY A 381 43.31 -17.19 11.51
N SER A 382 43.61 -15.90 11.69
CA SER A 382 43.15 -15.13 12.85
C SER A 382 41.64 -14.85 12.80
N GLY A 383 41.08 -14.59 11.61
CA GLY A 383 39.64 -14.47 11.36
C GLY A 383 38.89 -15.80 11.49
N ILE A 384 39.47 -16.90 10.97
CA ILE A 384 38.92 -18.26 11.05
C ILE A 384 38.92 -18.79 12.48
N LYS A 385 39.94 -18.47 13.31
CA LYS A 385 39.92 -18.80 14.74
C LYS A 385 38.73 -18.17 15.46
N ASN A 386 38.34 -16.95 15.08
CA ASN A 386 37.13 -16.31 15.61
C ASN A 386 35.84 -16.96 15.08
N PHE A 387 35.82 -17.41 13.82
CA PHE A 387 34.71 -18.20 13.26
C PHE A 387 34.52 -19.55 13.99
N GLY A 388 35.59 -20.29 14.25
CA GLY A 388 35.56 -21.54 15.03
C GLY A 388 35.21 -21.36 16.51
N ASN A 389 35.30 -20.14 17.05
CA ASN A 389 34.75 -19.82 18.38
C ASN A 389 33.25 -19.46 18.33
N THR A 390 32.73 -19.09 17.15
CA THR A 390 31.32 -18.68 16.94
C THR A 390 30.46 -19.86 16.47
N VAL A 391 31.05 -20.79 15.74
CA VAL A 391 30.45 -22.08 15.33
C VAL A 391 31.07 -23.14 16.24
N GLY A 392 30.30 -23.68 17.19
CA GLY A 392 30.79 -24.41 18.38
C GLY A 392 31.84 -25.54 18.18
N GLU A 393 32.36 -26.04 19.30
CA GLU A 393 33.57 -26.88 19.46
C GLU A 393 33.80 -27.95 18.38
N THR A 394 32.74 -28.60 17.87
CA THR A 394 32.83 -29.65 16.84
C THR A 394 33.39 -29.17 15.49
N VAL A 395 33.25 -27.87 15.16
CA VAL A 395 33.78 -27.29 13.91
C VAL A 395 35.25 -26.91 14.05
N LYS A 396 35.71 -26.66 15.28
CA LYS A 396 37.11 -26.36 15.60
C LYS A 396 37.98 -27.59 15.40
N ASP A 397 37.54 -28.75 15.91
CA ASP A 397 38.23 -30.04 15.77
C ASP A 397 38.33 -30.50 14.31
N GLY A 398 37.25 -30.33 13.54
CA GLY A 398 37.25 -30.64 12.10
C GLY A 398 38.21 -29.76 11.30
N TRP A 399 38.42 -28.50 11.71
CA TRP A 399 39.31 -27.56 11.03
C TRP A 399 40.78 -27.70 11.41
N ASP A 400 41.08 -27.97 12.68
CA ASP A 400 42.46 -28.28 13.09
C ASP A 400 42.97 -29.54 12.36
N THR A 401 42.07 -30.50 12.09
CA THR A 401 42.36 -31.68 11.24
C THR A 401 42.61 -31.32 9.76
N VAL A 402 41.91 -30.32 9.21
CA VAL A 402 42.13 -29.84 7.82
C VAL A 402 43.43 -29.05 7.72
N LYS A 403 43.76 -28.26 8.75
CA LYS A 403 44.99 -27.48 8.84
C LYS A 403 46.23 -28.37 8.88
N ASP A 404 46.19 -29.46 9.65
CA ASP A 404 47.27 -30.45 9.70
C ASP A 404 47.45 -31.23 8.38
N LYS A 405 46.37 -31.43 7.61
CA LYS A 405 46.45 -32.14 6.31
C LYS A 405 46.88 -31.27 5.14
N LEU A 406 46.79 -29.95 5.27
CA LEU A 406 47.10 -29.02 4.18
C LEU A 406 48.48 -28.36 4.28
N GLY A 407 49.20 -28.57 5.40
CA GLY A 407 50.60 -28.15 5.58
C GLY A 407 50.75 -26.70 6.03
#